data_AF-A0A834SG80-F1
#
_entry.id   AF-A0A834SG80-F1
#
_cell.length_a   1.000
_cell.length_b   1.000
_cell.length_c   1.000
_cell.angle_alpha   90.00
_cell.angle_beta   90.00
_cell.angle_gamma   90.00
#
_symmetry.space_group_name_H-M   'P 1'
#
loop_
_entity.id
_entity.type
_entity.pdbx_description
1 polymer ?
#
loop_
_entity_poly.entity_id
_entity_poly.type
_entity_poly.pdbx_seq_one_letter_code
_entity_poly.pdbx_strand_id
1 'polypeptide(L)'
;MEEFPEDDVIRYMKVAFFCTQAVANRRPLMSQVVNMLSRKIRLNEKELTAPGFFQDSGESSMKKSSTDSTSYQISSTPVTITQVTPR
;
A
#
# COMPACT_ATOMS: atom_id res chain seq x y z
N MET A 1 26.74 -22.00 4.41
CA MET A 1 25.55 -21.15 4.20
C MET A 1 25.28 -20.51 5.55
N GLU A 2 25.27 -19.19 5.61
CA GLU A 2 25.05 -18.48 6.87
C GLU A 2 23.57 -18.65 7.25
N GLU A 3 23.32 -19.17 8.46
CA GLU A 3 21.96 -19.42 8.93
C GLU A 3 21.41 -18.14 9.54
N PHE A 4 20.33 -17.62 8.95
CA PHE A 4 19.67 -16.43 9.46
C PHE A 4 18.64 -16.81 10.53
N PRO A 5 18.52 -16.05 11.63
CA PRO A 5 17.47 -16.27 12.61
C PRO A 5 16.09 -16.19 11.94
N GLU A 6 15.29 -17.25 12.07
CA GLU A 6 13.95 -17.33 11.48
C GLU A 6 13.07 -16.13 11.85
N ASP A 7 13.16 -15.70 13.11
CA ASP A 7 12.43 -14.53 13.63
C ASP A 7 12.73 -13.23 12.86
N ASP A 8 13.99 -13.04 12.44
CA ASP A 8 14.38 -11.85 11.69
C ASP A 8 13.85 -11.90 10.25
N VAL A 9 13.89 -13.07 9.62
CA VAL A 9 13.33 -13.29 8.29
C VAL A 9 11.82 -13.05 8.30
N ILE A 10 11.09 -13.64 9.26
CA ILE A 10 9.64 -13.46 9.41
C ILE A 10 9.31 -11.99 9.67
N ARG A 11 10.09 -11.30 10.51
CA ARG A 11 9.88 -9.88 10.79
C ARG A 11 10.09 -9.02 9.56
N TYR A 12 11.17 -9.23 8.80
CA TYR A 12 11.43 -8.49 7.57
C TYR A 12 10.35 -8.72 6.51
N MET A 13 9.85 -9.97 6.40
CA MET A 13 8.75 -10.29 5.50
C MET A 13 7.46 -9.53 5.89
N LYS A 14 7.14 -9.45 7.18
CA LYS A 14 6.00 -8.66 7.68
C LYS A 14 6.16 -7.17 7.40
N VAL A 15 7.35 -6.60 7.62
CA VAL A 15 7.64 -5.19 7.28
C VAL A 15 7.43 -4.94 5.79
N ALA A 16 7.91 -5.85 4.94
CA ALA A 16 7.72 -5.75 3.49
C ALA A 16 6.22 -5.73 3.13
N PHE A 17 5.40 -6.56 3.75
CA PHE A 17 3.95 -6.55 3.53
C PHE A 17 3.28 -5.25 3.94
N PHE A 18 3.71 -4.61 5.04
CA PHE A 18 3.21 -3.28 5.41
C PHE A 18 3.58 -2.23 4.35
N CYS A 19 4.80 -2.27 3.81
CA CYS A 19 5.27 -1.32 2.81
C CYS A 19 4.58 -1.47 1.44
N THR A 20 4.14 -2.67 1.09
CA THR A 20 3.54 -2.98 -0.23
C THR A 20 2.01 -3.05 -0.21
N GLN A 21 1.37 -2.61 0.89
CA GLN A 21 -0.09 -2.53 0.98
C GLN A 21 -0.69 -1.78 -0.21
N ALA A 22 -1.79 -2.34 -0.75
CA ALA A 22 -2.48 -1.77 -1.91
C ALA A 22 -2.97 -0.34 -1.62
N VAL A 23 -3.52 -0.10 -0.43
CA VAL A 23 -3.97 1.23 0.00
C VAL A 23 -2.79 2.05 0.52
N ALA A 24 -2.45 3.14 -0.16
CA ALA A 24 -1.24 3.93 0.10
C ALA A 24 -1.16 4.49 1.53
N ASN A 25 -2.28 4.89 2.13
CA ASN A 25 -2.32 5.43 3.49
C ASN A 25 -2.10 4.38 4.59
N ARG A 26 -2.09 3.09 4.25
CA ARG A 26 -1.76 1.99 5.18
C ARG A 26 -0.27 1.64 5.17
N ARG A 27 0.51 2.26 4.28
CA ARG A 27 1.96 2.08 4.23
C ARG A 27 2.62 2.90 5.34
N PRO A 28 3.56 2.32 6.10
CA PRO A 28 4.23 3.02 7.19
C PRO A 28 5.15 4.14 6.66
N LEU A 29 5.36 5.15 7.49
CA LEU A 29 6.41 6.14 7.27
C LEU A 29 7.79 5.48 7.33
N MET A 30 8.77 6.00 6.59
CA MET A 30 10.13 5.45 6.62
C MET A 30 10.76 5.44 8.03
N SER A 31 10.44 6.42 8.88
CA SER A 31 10.87 6.42 10.28
C SER A 31 10.29 5.24 11.07
N GLN A 32 9.04 4.84 10.80
CA GLN A 32 8.42 3.66 11.38
C GLN A 32 9.06 2.39 10.82
N VAL A 33 9.33 2.32 9.51
CA VAL A 33 10.03 1.19 8.89
C VAL A 33 11.39 0.95 9.55
N VAL A 34 12.21 1.99 9.71
CA VAL A 34 13.50 1.88 10.40
C VAL A 34 13.31 1.38 11.84
N ASN A 35 12.32 1.89 12.57
CA ASN A 35 12.02 1.41 13.91
C ASN A 35 11.64 -0.09 13.92
N MET A 36 10.80 -0.54 12.97
CA MET A 36 10.40 -1.95 12.82
C MET A 36 11.57 -2.86 12.46
N LEU A 37 12.55 -2.37 11.70
CA LEU A 37 13.74 -3.11 11.29
C LEU A 37 14.83 -3.12 12.37
N SER A 38 14.99 -2.04 13.13
CA SER A 38 16.05 -1.93 14.15
C SER A 38 15.66 -2.56 15.49
N ARG A 39 14.37 -2.70 15.78
CA ARG A 39 13.88 -3.25 17.06
C ARG A 39 13.18 -4.58 16.87
N LYS A 40 13.35 -5.48 17.84
CA LYS A 40 12.55 -6.72 17.94
C LYS A 40 11.16 -6.40 18.50
N ILE A 41 10.31 -5.80 17.68
CA ILE A 41 8.92 -5.50 18.01
C ILE A 41 7.98 -6.56 17.40
N ARG A 42 6.90 -6.89 18.12
CA ARG A 42 5.81 -7.71 17.56
C ARG A 42 4.95 -6.84 16.66
N LEU A 43 4.89 -7.20 15.38
CA LEU A 43 4.05 -6.52 14.40
C LEU A 43 2.62 -7.05 14.44
N ASN A 44 1.63 -6.18 14.32
CA ASN A 44 0.22 -6.56 14.35
C ASN A 44 -0.23 -7.07 12.97
N GLU A 45 -0.10 -8.37 12.74
CA GLU A 45 -0.46 -9.00 11.45
C GLU A 45 -1.93 -8.80 11.05
N LYS A 46 -2.82 -8.52 12.01
CA LYS A 46 -4.24 -8.25 11.75
C LYS A 46 -4.47 -6.94 10.99
N GLU A 47 -3.49 -6.04 10.95
CA GLU A 47 -3.54 -4.80 10.18
C GLU A 47 -3.11 -5.01 8.72
N LEU A 48 -2.44 -6.12 8.42
CA LEU A 48 -2.16 -6.51 7.04
C LEU A 48 -3.47 -6.85 6.34
N THR A 49 -3.59 -6.39 5.11
CA THR A 49 -4.77 -6.61 4.27
C THR A 49 -4.34 -7.56 3.17
N ALA A 50 -5.30 -8.31 2.61
CA ALA A 50 -5.01 -9.10 1.43
C ALA A 50 -4.39 -8.19 0.35
N PRO A 51 -3.44 -8.71 -0.45
CA PRO A 51 -2.94 -8.01 -1.64
C PRO A 51 -4.13 -7.52 -2.46
N GLY A 52 -3.98 -6.34 -3.09
CA GLY A 52 -5.09 -5.65 -3.77
C GLY A 52 -5.86 -6.58 -4.70
N PHE A 53 -7.01 -7.08 -4.24
CA PHE A 53 -7.96 -7.79 -5.08
C PHE A 53 -8.77 -6.72 -5.80
N PHE A 54 -8.36 -6.40 -7.02
CA PHE A 54 -9.17 -5.62 -7.93
C PHE A 54 -10.32 -6.51 -8.39
N GLN A 55 -11.46 -6.43 -7.70
CA GLN A 55 -12.71 -6.85 -8.31
C GLN A 55 -13.06 -5.76 -9.32
N ASP A 56 -12.68 -5.98 -10.58
CA ASP A 56 -13.03 -5.09 -11.68
C ASP A 56 -14.56 -5.12 -11.80
N SER A 57 -15.25 -4.22 -11.09
CA SER A 57 -16.70 -4.10 -11.11
C SER A 57 -17.13 -3.37 -12.37
N GLY A 58 -16.85 -3.99 -13.51
CA GLY A 58 -17.60 -3.78 -14.74
C GLY A 58 -19.00 -4.36 -14.58
N GLU A 59 -19.93 -3.54 -14.06
CA GLU A 59 -21.34 -3.42 -14.44
C GLU A 59 -22.34 -3.23 -13.28
N SER A 60 -22.96 -2.05 -13.33
CA SER A 60 -24.35 -1.74 -12.95
C SER A 60 -24.74 -1.76 -11.47
N SER A 61 -24.87 -0.57 -10.89
CA SER A 61 -26.11 -0.19 -10.19
C SER A 61 -26.12 1.32 -9.93
N MET A 62 -26.99 2.02 -10.66
CA MET A 62 -27.38 3.38 -10.32
C MET A 62 -27.96 3.42 -8.92
N LYS A 63 -27.42 4.27 -8.03
CA LYS A 63 -28.21 5.04 -7.05
C LYS A 63 -27.59 6.41 -6.83
N LYS A 64 -28.40 7.43 -7.11
CA LYS A 64 -28.16 8.86 -6.95
C LYS A 64 -28.75 9.33 -5.61
N SER A 65 -27.99 10.07 -4.80
CA SER A 65 -28.44 11.05 -3.79
C SER A 65 -27.21 11.51 -3.00
N SER A 66 -27.02 12.72 -2.51
CA SER A 66 -27.54 14.07 -2.71
C SER A 66 -26.46 14.97 -2.08
N THR A 67 -26.31 16.17 -2.61
CA THR A 67 -25.40 17.26 -2.23
C THR A 67 -25.14 17.45 -0.73
N ASP A 68 -23.87 17.56 -0.32
CA ASP A 68 -23.36 18.78 0.34
C ASP A 68 -21.83 18.92 0.15
N SER A 69 -21.37 20.15 0.01
CA SER A 69 -20.09 20.51 -0.62
C SER A 69 -18.94 20.64 0.39
N THR A 70 -17.78 20.03 0.12
CA THR A 70 -16.47 20.63 0.47
C THR A 70 -15.48 20.40 -0.67
N SER A 71 -14.94 21.50 -1.19
CA SER A 71 -14.10 21.58 -2.38
C SER A 71 -12.75 20.90 -2.18
N TYR A 72 -12.46 19.83 -2.94
CA TYR A 72 -11.10 19.43 -3.25
C TYR A 72 -10.90 19.62 -4.75
N GLN A 73 -10.19 20.70 -5.09
CA GLN A 73 -9.73 20.98 -6.44
C GLN A 73 -8.78 19.86 -6.88
N ILE A 74 -9.28 18.89 -7.63
CA ILE A 74 -8.44 17.90 -8.31
C ILE A 74 -7.78 18.66 -9.47
N SER A 75 -6.49 18.95 -9.32
CA SER A 75 -5.64 19.50 -10.37
C SER A 75 -5.77 18.66 -11.64
N SER A 76 -6.31 19.24 -12.69
CA SER A 76 -6.42 18.64 -14.03
C SER A 76 -5.07 18.71 -14.74
N THR A 77 -4.11 17.89 -14.32
CA THR A 77 -2.90 17.65 -15.11
C THR A 77 -3.02 16.26 -15.74
N PRO A 78 -3.01 16.12 -17.08
CA PRO A 78 -3.06 14.81 -17.72
C PRO A 78 -1.81 14.00 -17.38
N VAL A 79 -2.00 12.74 -17.01
CA VAL A 79 -0.91 11.77 -16.78
C VAL A 79 -0.15 11.62 -18.09
N THR A 80 1.10 12.09 -18.11
CA THR A 80 1.97 11.96 -19.29
C THR A 80 2.61 10.58 -19.29
N ILE A 81 2.20 9.71 -20.21
CA ILE A 81 2.86 8.42 -20.45
C ILE A 81 4.14 8.69 -21.25
N THR A 82 5.30 8.53 -20.63
CA THR A 82 6.58 8.55 -21.35
C THR A 82 6.71 7.26 -22.16
N GLN A 83 6.79 7.36 -23.48
CA GLN A 83 7.10 6.21 -24.33
C GLN A 83 8.61 5.89 -24.25
N VAL A 84 8.94 4.61 -24.05
CA VAL A 84 10.31 4.10 -24.02
C VAL A 84 10.62 3.45 -25.36
N THR A 85 11.57 4.00 -26.11
CA THR A 85 12.02 3.41 -27.38
C THR A 85 13.06 2.31 -27.11
N PRO A 86 12.89 1.09 -27.65
CA PRO A 86 13.92 0.05 -27.58
C PRO A 86 15.15 0.44 -28.41
N ARG A 87 16.33 0.04 -27.96
CA ARG A 87 17.61 0.30 -28.62
C ARG A 87 17.97 -0.77 -29.64
#